data_AF-A0A258BNT7-F1
#
_entry.id   AF-A0A258BNT7-F1
#
_cell.length_a   1.000
_cell.length_b   1.000
_cell.length_c   1.000
_cell.angle_alpha   90.00
_cell.angle_beta   90.00
_cell.angle_gamma   90.00
#
_symmetry.space_group_name_H-M   'P 1'
#
loop_
_entity.id
_entity.type
_entity.pdbx_description
1 polymer ?
#
loop_
_entity_poly.entity_id
_entity_poly.type
_entity_poly.pdbx_seq_one_letter_code
_entity_poly.pdbx_strand_id
1 'polypeptide(L)'
;MAIARILREQSVGETRWLALDSGDRPVALYVERSCATPAVLGARLEGRIGKTEPGAGGTFITLPGSDSAFLRTDHRQNVAFRFTSPPSEGTRVSVEIVSEARSGKLPRVNLVAPDAAPEMAGADAWRSHLKGGSAARVEDAAPGDPVVSAAFEDALRPEVTLPGGGQLYIERTRALTAADIDSAGRMMKGSAGARALSLNREAAAELARQILLRGLGGLVVLDCVSPIAGDGAAKIRAAFTETWEGLTARRAKALVPSALGLMEVSADWWITPLAERMLDT
;
A
#
# COMPACT_ATOMS: atom_id res chain seq x y z
N MET A 1 11.73 -9.91 -7.09
CA MET A 1 12.03 -8.62 -7.73
C MET A 1 12.26 -7.62 -6.62
N ALA A 2 13.46 -7.06 -6.48
CA ALA A 2 13.73 -6.02 -5.48
C ALA A 2 13.78 -4.65 -6.15
N ILE A 3 13.59 -3.59 -5.37
CA ILE A 3 13.81 -2.22 -5.83
C ILE A 3 15.30 -2.04 -6.13
N ALA A 4 15.61 -1.63 -7.36
CA ALA A 4 16.98 -1.41 -7.81
C ALA A 4 17.33 0.09 -7.82
N ARG A 5 16.35 0.93 -8.17
CA ARG A 5 16.54 2.36 -8.41
C ARG A 5 15.33 3.16 -7.95
N ILE A 6 15.56 4.40 -7.51
CA ILE A 6 14.51 5.33 -7.10
C ILE A 6 14.75 6.66 -7.79
N LEU A 7 13.73 7.19 -8.44
CA LEU A 7 13.72 8.56 -8.98
C LEU A 7 13.09 9.50 -7.96
N ARG A 8 13.72 10.65 -7.74
CA ARG A 8 13.24 11.74 -6.88
C ARG A 8 13.06 12.98 -7.74
N GLU A 9 11.81 13.33 -8.03
CA GLU A 9 11.45 14.57 -8.73
C GLU A 9 11.07 15.63 -7.70
N GLN A 10 11.91 16.66 -7.55
CA GLN A 10 11.66 17.78 -6.63
C GLN A 10 11.09 18.98 -7.37
N SER A 11 9.85 19.35 -7.04
CA SER A 11 9.19 20.57 -7.51
C SER A 11 8.91 21.51 -6.33
N VAL A 12 8.48 22.75 -6.63
CA VAL A 12 8.14 23.72 -5.58
C VAL A 12 6.96 23.19 -4.76
N GLY A 13 7.22 22.84 -3.50
CA GLY A 13 6.21 22.40 -2.54
C GLY A 13 5.81 20.92 -2.61
N GLU A 14 6.31 20.16 -3.58
CA GLU A 14 6.00 18.74 -3.78
C GLU A 14 7.25 17.97 -4.23
N THR A 15 7.51 16.82 -3.60
CA THR A 15 8.49 15.84 -4.06
C THR A 15 7.78 14.55 -4.43
N ARG A 16 8.01 14.07 -5.65
CA ARG A 16 7.49 12.80 -6.14
C ARG A 16 8.59 11.76 -6.17
N TRP A 17 8.27 10.59 -5.65
CA TRP A 17 9.18 9.46 -5.54
C TRP A 17 8.63 8.30 -6.36
N LEU A 18 9.48 7.73 -7.20
CA LEU A 18 9.16 6.57 -8.02
C LEU A 18 10.20 5.48 -7.76
N ALA A 19 9.77 4.35 -7.21
CA ALA A 19 10.61 3.16 -7.06
C ALA A 19 10.49 2.25 -8.29
N LEU A 20 11.64 1.85 -8.82
CA LEU A 20 11.79 0.99 -10.00
C LEU A 20 12.44 -0.34 -9.61
N ASP A 21 11.97 -1.44 -10.20
CA ASP A 21 12.66 -2.71 -10.11
C ASP A 21 13.89 -2.76 -11.05
N SER A 22 14.57 -3.91 -11.08
CA SER A 22 15.75 -4.12 -11.93
C SER A 22 15.47 -4.07 -13.44
N GLY A 23 14.20 -4.12 -13.86
CA GLY A 23 13.76 -4.02 -15.25
C GLY A 23 13.20 -2.64 -15.59
N ASP A 24 13.49 -1.62 -14.77
CA ASP A 24 12.96 -0.25 -14.88
C ASP A 24 11.43 -0.19 -14.86
N ARG A 25 10.79 -1.18 -14.22
CA ARG A 25 9.33 -1.19 -14.06
C ARG A 25 8.94 -0.42 -12.79
N PRO A 26 7.98 0.50 -12.85
CA PRO A 26 7.42 1.14 -11.65
C PRO A 26 6.91 0.11 -10.64
N VAL A 27 7.19 0.28 -9.36
CA VAL A 27 6.73 -0.64 -8.29
C VAL A 27 5.93 0.09 -7.22
N ALA A 28 6.38 1.28 -6.83
CA ALA A 28 5.76 2.07 -5.76
C ALA A 28 5.91 3.55 -6.09
N LEU A 29 4.87 4.32 -5.75
CA LEU A 29 4.89 5.78 -5.84
C LEU A 29 4.68 6.37 -4.44
N TYR A 30 5.30 7.52 -4.18
CA TYR A 30 5.09 8.30 -2.97
C TYR A 30 5.19 9.79 -3.29
N VAL A 31 4.40 10.60 -2.57
CA VAL A 31 4.36 12.05 -2.76
C VAL A 31 4.56 12.70 -1.42
N GLU A 32 5.49 13.62 -1.29
CA GLU A 32 5.64 14.47 -0.10
C GLU A 32 5.28 15.90 -0.46
N ARG A 33 4.42 16.53 0.35
CA ARG A 33 4.11 17.95 0.21
C ARG A 33 4.62 18.68 1.44
N SER A 34 5.35 19.77 1.23
CA SER A 34 5.93 20.56 2.34
C SER A 34 4.87 21.29 3.18
N CYS A 35 3.63 21.41 2.67
CA CYS A 35 2.49 22.00 3.36
C CYS A 35 1.54 20.95 3.99
N ALA A 36 1.82 19.65 3.86
CA ALA A 36 0.96 18.61 4.42
C ALA A 36 1.11 18.49 5.94
N THR A 37 0.12 17.85 6.57
CA THR A 37 0.15 17.53 8.01
C THR A 37 1.43 16.77 8.39
N PRO A 38 1.99 16.99 9.59
CA PRO A 38 3.20 16.27 10.05
C PRO A 38 2.97 14.76 10.27
N ALA A 39 1.73 14.28 10.16
CA ALA A 39 1.33 12.89 10.32
C ALA A 39 1.60 12.02 9.08
N VAL A 40 2.84 12.04 8.59
CA VAL A 40 3.32 11.17 7.50
C VAL A 40 3.80 9.82 8.03
N LEU A 41 3.89 8.80 7.18
CA LEU A 41 4.35 7.47 7.57
C LEU A 41 5.69 7.52 8.34
N GLY A 42 5.79 6.81 9.46
CA GLY A 42 6.99 6.74 10.29
C GLY A 42 7.27 8.00 11.13
N ALA A 43 6.52 9.09 10.95
CA ALA A 43 6.68 10.28 11.77
C ALA A 43 6.40 9.94 13.25
N ARG A 44 7.31 10.38 14.12
CA ARG A 44 7.14 10.31 15.57
C ARG A 44 6.67 11.65 16.09
N LEU A 45 5.52 11.66 16.75
CA LEU A 45 4.83 12.86 17.20
C LEU A 45 4.46 12.73 18.68
N GLU A 46 4.52 13.87 19.39
CA GLU A 46 3.98 13.98 20.74
C GLU A 46 2.47 14.26 20.65
N GLY A 47 1.66 13.35 21.20
CA GLY A 47 0.22 13.48 21.24
C GLY A 47 -0.34 13.45 22.67
N ARG A 48 -1.65 13.66 22.77
CA ARG A 48 -2.39 13.45 24.02
C ARG A 48 -3.48 12.42 23.83
N ILE A 49 -3.64 11.56 24.82
CA ILE A 49 -4.74 10.59 24.85
C ILE A 49 -6.04 11.36 24.97
N GLY A 50 -6.90 11.20 23.97
CA GLY A 50 -8.27 11.68 24.01
C GLY A 50 -9.22 10.60 24.51
N LYS A 51 -10.48 10.73 24.12
CA LYS A 51 -11.54 9.80 24.51
C LYS A 51 -11.23 8.38 24.03
N THR A 52 -11.37 7.42 24.93
CA THR A 52 -11.35 6.00 24.57
C THR A 52 -12.78 5.56 24.28
N GLU A 53 -13.01 4.95 23.11
CA GLU A 53 -14.30 4.41 22.73
C GLU A 53 -14.16 2.89 22.54
N PRO A 54 -14.44 2.08 23.58
CA PRO A 54 -14.28 0.62 23.51
C PRO A 54 -15.05 -0.02 22.35
N GLY A 55 -16.20 0.54 21.98
CA GLY A 55 -17.01 0.11 20.83
C GLY A 55 -16.37 0.38 19.47
N ALA A 56 -15.45 1.35 19.37
CA ALA A 56 -14.69 1.64 18.16
C ALA A 56 -13.42 0.78 18.04
N GLY A 57 -13.07 -0.01 19.07
CA GLY A 57 -11.88 -0.86 19.06
C GLY A 57 -10.57 -0.09 19.17
N GLY A 58 -10.59 1.08 19.84
CA GLY A 58 -9.38 1.88 20.05
C GLY A 58 -9.57 3.18 20.84
N THR A 59 -8.52 3.99 20.83
CA THR A 59 -8.41 5.27 21.54
C THR A 59 -7.97 6.36 20.57
N PHE A 60 -8.59 7.53 20.66
CA PHE A 60 -8.20 8.69 19.86
C PHE A 60 -7.02 9.41 20.49
N ILE A 61 -6.05 9.82 19.68
CA ILE A 61 -4.88 10.60 20.10
C ILE A 61 -4.95 11.95 19.39
N THR A 62 -4.97 13.04 20.15
CA THR A 62 -4.87 14.39 19.59
C THR A 62 -3.42 14.67 19.25
N LEU A 63 -3.15 15.08 18.01
CA LEU A 63 -1.81 15.38 17.52
C LEU A 63 -1.63 16.88 17.23
N PRO A 64 -0.39 17.39 17.22
CA PRO A 64 -0.10 18.77 16.81
C PRO A 64 -0.34 18.93 15.31
N GLY A 65 -1.21 19.86 14.92
CA GLY A 65 -1.45 20.19 13.51
C GLY A 65 -2.29 19.17 12.73
N SER A 66 -2.85 18.15 13.36
CA SER A 66 -3.91 17.31 12.78
C SER A 66 -5.04 17.10 13.78
N ASP A 67 -6.25 16.86 13.28
CA ASP A 67 -7.43 16.85 14.16
C ASP A 67 -7.43 15.66 15.13
N SER A 68 -6.94 14.48 14.73
CA SER A 68 -6.80 13.27 15.58
C SER A 68 -6.07 12.13 14.86
N ALA A 69 -5.60 11.15 15.62
CA ALA A 69 -5.13 9.84 15.17
C ALA A 69 -5.78 8.71 15.96
N PHE A 70 -5.71 7.48 15.44
CA PHE A 70 -6.36 6.31 16.04
C PHE A 70 -5.35 5.25 16.49
N LEU A 71 -5.36 4.94 17.78
CA LEU A 71 -4.60 3.86 18.40
C LEU A 71 -5.50 2.63 18.59
N ARG A 72 -5.09 1.45 18.09
CA ARG A 72 -5.86 0.21 18.28
C ARG A 72 -5.66 -0.35 19.69
N THR A 73 -6.73 -0.91 20.28
CA THR A 73 -6.68 -1.54 21.62
C THR A 73 -6.12 -2.96 21.63
N ASP A 74 -5.86 -3.59 20.48
CA ASP A 74 -5.27 -4.94 20.41
C ASP A 74 -3.82 -4.96 20.98
N HIS A 75 -3.68 -5.62 22.12
CA HIS A 75 -2.48 -5.73 22.95
C HIS A 75 -1.29 -6.51 22.34
N ARG A 76 -1.40 -7.13 21.15
CA ARG A 76 -0.28 -7.91 20.59
C ARG A 76 0.76 -7.08 19.83
N GLN A 77 0.47 -5.81 19.52
CA GLN A 77 1.41 -4.87 18.89
C GLN A 77 1.94 -3.79 19.85
N ASN A 78 1.41 -3.70 21.08
CA ASN A 78 1.85 -2.74 22.12
C ASN A 78 3.07 -3.23 22.92
N VAL A 79 3.99 -3.97 22.30
CA VAL A 79 5.06 -4.71 23.00
C VAL A 79 6.21 -3.81 23.49
N ALA A 80 6.20 -2.51 23.21
CA ALA A 80 7.23 -1.60 23.73
C ALA A 80 6.91 -1.04 25.13
N PHE A 81 5.64 -0.90 25.51
CA PHE A 81 5.26 -0.30 26.80
C PHE A 81 4.22 -1.17 27.51
N ARG A 82 4.69 -1.91 28.50
CA ARG A 82 3.85 -2.47 29.58
C ARG A 82 3.27 -1.31 30.40
N PHE A 83 2.33 -0.58 29.82
CA PHE A 83 1.35 0.11 30.62
C PHE A 83 0.56 -0.97 31.36
N THR A 84 0.80 -1.12 32.67
CA THR A 84 0.06 -2.03 33.55
C THR A 84 -1.42 -1.63 33.67
N SER A 85 -1.77 -0.44 33.20
CA SER A 85 -3.14 0.08 33.05
C SER A 85 -3.20 1.01 31.83
N PRO A 86 -4.30 1.04 31.07
CA PRO A 86 -4.42 1.93 29.91
C PRO A 86 -4.19 3.39 30.37
N PRO A 87 -3.31 4.13 29.68
CA PRO A 87 -2.97 5.48 30.10
C PRO A 87 -4.22 6.38 30.08
N SER A 88 -4.34 7.23 31.11
CA SER A 88 -5.53 8.04 31.36
C SER A 88 -5.73 9.11 30.29
N GLU A 89 -6.98 9.54 30.10
CA GLU A 89 -7.28 10.69 29.22
C GLU A 89 -6.46 11.92 29.64
N GLY A 90 -5.94 12.65 28.65
CA GLY A 90 -5.08 13.82 28.81
C GLY A 90 -3.58 13.52 28.95
N THR A 91 -3.19 12.25 29.17
CA THR A 91 -1.79 11.84 29.28
C THR A 91 -1.04 12.11 27.97
N ARG A 92 0.16 12.71 28.09
CA ARG A 92 1.07 12.92 26.98
C ARG A 92 1.74 11.59 26.59
N VAL A 93 1.74 11.28 25.31
CA VAL A 93 2.32 10.05 24.76
C VAL A 93 3.08 10.34 23.47
N SER A 94 4.17 9.61 23.26
CA SER A 94 4.87 9.60 21.99
C SER A 94 4.28 8.51 21.10
N VAL A 95 3.97 8.86 19.86
CA VAL A 95 3.36 7.96 18.89
C VAL A 95 4.12 7.95 17.57
N GLU A 96 4.08 6.81 16.89
CA GLU A 96 4.59 6.66 15.52
C GLU A 96 3.41 6.44 14.56
N ILE A 97 3.37 7.19 13.47
CA ILE A 97 2.38 7.00 12.40
C ILE A 97 2.70 5.70 11.65
N VAL A 98 1.79 4.72 11.76
CA VAL A 98 1.90 3.44 11.05
C VAL A 98 1.01 3.36 9.82
N SER A 99 -0.01 4.21 9.74
CA SER A 99 -0.73 4.45 8.50
C SER A 99 -1.17 5.89 8.38
N GLU A 100 -0.93 6.51 7.23
CA GLU A 100 -1.41 7.85 6.93
C GLU A 100 -2.95 7.92 6.86
N ALA A 101 -3.47 9.15 6.92
CA ALA A 101 -4.90 9.44 6.79
C ALA A 101 -5.40 9.07 5.38
N ARG A 102 -6.69 8.71 5.29
CA ARG A 102 -7.34 8.40 4.00
C ARG A 102 -8.86 8.52 4.06
N SER A 103 -9.51 9.08 3.04
CA SER A 103 -10.97 9.03 2.80
C SER A 103 -11.83 9.05 4.08
N GLY A 104 -11.72 10.14 4.84
CA GLY A 104 -12.45 10.36 6.10
C GLY A 104 -12.01 9.50 7.29
N LYS A 105 -10.96 8.67 7.15
CA LYS A 105 -10.34 7.88 8.20
C LYS A 105 -9.06 8.56 8.69
N LEU A 106 -8.95 8.61 10.02
CA LEU A 106 -7.79 9.14 10.72
C LEU A 106 -6.53 8.29 10.47
N PRO A 107 -5.34 8.91 10.57
CA PRO A 107 -4.10 8.15 10.60
C PRO A 107 -4.08 7.19 11.78
N ARG A 108 -3.39 6.07 11.63
CA ARG A 108 -3.20 5.09 12.71
C ARG A 108 -1.84 5.24 13.32
N VAL A 109 -1.77 4.99 14.61
CA VAL A 109 -0.55 5.12 15.39
C VAL A 109 -0.27 3.91 16.26
N ASN A 110 1.01 3.73 16.58
CA ASN A 110 1.48 2.89 17.68
C ASN A 110 2.14 3.76 18.76
N LEU A 111 2.09 3.32 20.02
CA LEU A 111 2.82 3.97 21.10
C LEU A 111 4.31 3.61 21.01
N VAL A 112 5.17 4.61 21.18
CA VAL A 112 6.63 4.47 21.19
C VAL A 112 7.22 5.08 22.46
N ALA A 113 8.53 4.90 22.64
CA ALA A 113 9.20 5.43 23.82
C ALA A 113 9.20 6.96 23.84
N PRO A 114 9.05 7.57 25.02
CA PRO A 114 9.28 9.00 25.20
C PRO A 114 10.62 9.41 24.61
N ASP A 115 10.62 10.52 23.87
CA ASP A 115 11.82 11.13 23.28
C ASP A 115 12.62 10.21 22.34
N ALA A 116 12.01 9.13 21.84
CA ALA A 116 12.63 8.29 20.82
C ALA A 116 12.87 9.12 19.55
N ALA A 117 14.13 9.28 19.16
CA ALA A 117 14.49 9.97 17.92
C ALA A 117 13.72 9.35 16.72
N PRO A 118 13.23 10.15 15.76
CA PRO A 118 12.61 9.61 14.56
C PRO A 118 13.62 8.73 13.82
N GLU A 119 13.27 7.47 13.58
CA GLU A 119 14.19 6.51 12.97
C GLU A 119 14.22 6.70 11.45
N MET A 120 13.05 6.75 10.82
CA MET A 120 12.83 7.09 9.39
C MET A 120 11.39 7.61 9.26
N ALA A 121 11.17 8.71 8.52
CA ALA A 121 9.84 9.28 8.28
C ALA A 121 9.64 9.64 6.81
N GLY A 122 8.38 9.79 6.38
CA GLY A 122 8.04 10.18 5.01
C GLY A 122 8.62 9.22 3.98
N ALA A 123 9.36 9.74 3.01
CA ALA A 123 9.97 8.96 1.94
C ALA A 123 10.94 7.90 2.46
N ASP A 124 11.69 8.17 3.53
CA ASP A 124 12.62 7.19 4.10
C ASP A 124 11.87 6.02 4.75
N ALA A 125 10.78 6.31 5.47
CA ALA A 125 9.89 5.26 5.99
C ALA A 125 9.23 4.47 4.85
N TRP A 126 8.77 5.15 3.80
CA TRP A 126 8.21 4.50 2.62
C TRP A 126 9.22 3.54 1.96
N ARG A 127 10.47 3.99 1.78
CA ARG A 127 11.57 3.18 1.22
C ARG A 127 11.88 1.95 2.05
N SER A 128 11.86 2.05 3.37
CA SER A 128 12.20 0.92 4.25
C SER A 128 11.19 -0.23 4.20
N HIS A 129 9.95 0.06 3.82
CA HIS A 129 8.92 -0.96 3.61
C HIS A 129 9.05 -1.70 2.26
N LEU A 130 9.84 -1.17 1.31
CA LEU A 130 10.10 -1.81 0.02
C LEU A 130 11.35 -2.68 0.10
N LYS A 131 11.29 -3.88 -0.49
CA LYS A 131 12.44 -4.79 -0.52
C LYS A 131 13.55 -4.19 -1.37
N GLY A 132 14.68 -3.87 -0.74
CA GLY A 132 15.80 -3.18 -1.38
C GLY A 132 15.67 -1.65 -1.42
N GLY A 133 14.53 -1.07 -1.01
CA GLY A 133 14.27 0.37 -1.16
C GLY A 133 15.22 1.28 -0.36
N SER A 134 15.62 0.88 0.85
CA SER A 134 16.61 1.64 1.64
C SER A 134 18.00 1.65 1.01
N ALA A 135 18.38 0.57 0.32
CA ALA A 135 19.70 0.42 -0.31
C ALA A 135 19.72 0.88 -1.79
N ALA A 136 18.55 1.06 -2.40
CA ALA A 136 18.42 1.47 -3.79
C ALA A 136 19.02 2.87 -4.00
N ARG A 137 19.69 3.03 -5.15
CA ARG A 137 20.26 4.32 -5.57
C ARG A 137 19.13 5.31 -5.83
N VAL A 138 19.22 6.47 -5.20
CA VAL A 138 18.32 7.61 -5.46
C VAL A 138 18.96 8.49 -6.53
N GLU A 139 18.19 8.80 -7.57
CA GLU A 139 18.58 9.66 -8.68
C GLU A 139 17.61 10.84 -8.75
N ASP A 140 18.16 12.05 -8.88
CA ASP A 140 17.34 13.24 -9.04
C ASP A 140 16.83 13.34 -10.47
N ALA A 141 15.51 13.46 -10.58
CA ALA A 141 14.80 13.69 -11.83
C ALA A 141 14.41 15.18 -11.91
N ALA A 142 14.50 15.75 -13.11
CA ALA A 142 14.07 17.12 -13.33
C ALA A 142 12.53 17.24 -13.18
N PRO A 143 12.01 18.41 -12.76
CA PRO A 143 10.56 18.64 -12.77
C PRO A 143 9.94 18.39 -14.14
N GLY A 144 8.88 17.59 -14.19
CA GLY A 144 8.25 17.15 -15.43
C GLY A 144 9.00 16.01 -16.11
N ASP A 145 9.76 15.20 -15.36
CA ASP A 145 10.45 14.05 -15.92
C ASP A 145 9.43 13.10 -16.57
N PRO A 146 9.65 12.67 -17.84
CA PRO A 146 8.66 11.90 -18.57
C PRO A 146 8.42 10.52 -17.97
N VAL A 147 9.42 9.91 -17.33
CA VAL A 147 9.29 8.58 -16.70
C VAL A 147 8.48 8.69 -15.42
N VAL A 148 8.78 9.69 -14.59
CA VAL A 148 8.01 9.98 -13.37
C VAL A 148 6.58 10.33 -13.73
N SER A 149 6.37 11.26 -14.65
CA SER A 149 5.05 11.74 -15.06
C SER A 149 4.19 10.59 -15.62
N ALA A 150 4.73 9.78 -16.53
CA ALA A 150 4.00 8.64 -17.09
C ALA A 150 3.62 7.61 -16.01
N ALA A 151 4.51 7.30 -15.07
CA ALA A 151 4.21 6.35 -14.00
C ALA A 151 3.07 6.83 -13.09
N PHE A 152 3.01 8.14 -12.81
CA PHE A 152 1.92 8.75 -12.05
C PHE A 152 0.60 8.73 -12.83
N GLU A 153 0.61 9.14 -14.10
CA GLU A 153 -0.58 9.12 -14.96
C GLU A 153 -1.15 7.70 -15.11
N ASP A 154 -0.30 6.72 -15.38
CA ASP A 154 -0.70 5.32 -15.55
C ASP A 154 -1.26 4.73 -14.24
N ALA A 155 -0.69 5.08 -13.09
CA ALA A 155 -1.16 4.62 -11.80
C ALA A 155 -2.53 5.21 -11.39
N LEU A 156 -2.97 6.30 -12.04
CA LEU A 156 -4.29 6.89 -11.84
C LEU A 156 -5.37 6.25 -12.73
N ARG A 157 -5.00 5.59 -13.83
CA ARG A 157 -5.95 4.90 -14.72
C ARG A 157 -6.48 3.62 -14.08
N PRO A 158 -7.76 3.26 -14.24
CA PRO A 158 -8.28 1.99 -13.74
C PRO A 158 -7.69 0.79 -14.49
N GLU A 159 -7.40 0.94 -15.78
CA GLU A 159 -6.89 -0.12 -16.64
C GLU A 159 -5.37 -0.31 -16.56
N VAL A 160 -4.95 -1.57 -16.61
CA VAL A 160 -3.54 -1.98 -16.58
C VAL A 160 -3.34 -3.05 -17.65
N THR A 161 -2.40 -2.80 -18.58
CA THR A 161 -2.03 -3.82 -19.56
C THR A 161 -1.15 -4.89 -18.92
N LEU A 162 -1.52 -6.15 -19.10
CA LEU A 162 -0.76 -7.30 -18.62
C LEU A 162 0.44 -7.60 -19.55
N PRO A 163 1.63 -7.98 -19.03
CA PRO A 163 2.83 -8.26 -19.84
C PRO A 163 2.65 -9.17 -21.07
N GLY A 164 1.81 -10.20 -20.97
CA GLY A 164 1.48 -11.16 -22.03
C GLY A 164 0.23 -10.82 -22.84
N GLY A 165 -0.31 -9.60 -22.67
CA GLY A 165 -1.58 -9.17 -23.25
C GLY A 165 -2.78 -9.46 -22.34
N GLY A 166 -3.92 -8.83 -22.63
CA GLY A 166 -5.05 -8.73 -21.69
C GLY A 166 -4.98 -7.46 -20.85
N GLN A 167 -6.06 -7.21 -20.11
CA GLN A 167 -6.22 -6.04 -19.26
C GLN A 167 -6.65 -6.45 -17.85
N LEU A 168 -6.18 -5.70 -16.87
CA LEU A 168 -6.63 -5.75 -15.49
C LEU A 168 -7.24 -4.40 -15.15
N TYR A 169 -8.52 -4.38 -14.79
CA TYR A 169 -9.21 -3.18 -14.32
C TYR A 169 -9.20 -3.18 -12.80
N ILE A 170 -8.78 -2.08 -12.17
CA ILE A 170 -8.69 -1.94 -10.72
C ILE A 170 -9.51 -0.72 -10.30
N GLU A 171 -10.60 -0.97 -9.58
CA GLU A 171 -11.53 0.06 -9.16
C GLU A 171 -11.75 0.02 -7.65
N ARG A 172 -11.65 1.19 -7.03
CA ARG A 172 -11.89 1.32 -5.60
C ARG A 172 -13.34 1.69 -5.33
N THR A 173 -13.98 0.93 -4.46
CA THR A 173 -15.32 1.23 -3.93
C THR A 173 -15.23 1.80 -2.51
N ARG A 174 -16.38 2.10 -1.91
CA ARG A 174 -16.46 2.49 -0.50
C ARG A 174 -15.93 1.41 0.47
N ALA A 175 -16.14 0.13 0.14
CA ALA A 175 -15.87 -0.98 1.06
C ALA A 175 -14.56 -1.70 0.75
N LEU A 176 -14.29 -1.94 -0.53
CA LEU A 176 -13.17 -2.75 -1.01
C LEU A 176 -12.67 -2.27 -2.38
N THR A 177 -11.52 -2.76 -2.81
CA THR A 177 -11.04 -2.60 -4.19
C THR A 177 -11.42 -3.84 -5.00
N ALA A 178 -12.13 -3.66 -6.10
CA ALA A 178 -12.45 -4.71 -7.05
C ALA A 178 -11.43 -4.71 -8.19
N ALA A 179 -11.04 -5.90 -8.63
CA ALA A 179 -10.18 -6.08 -9.78
C ALA A 179 -10.79 -7.11 -10.73
N ASP A 180 -10.88 -6.76 -12.02
CA ASP A 180 -11.46 -7.57 -13.08
C ASP A 180 -10.44 -7.85 -14.19
N ILE A 181 -10.52 -9.02 -14.82
CA ILE A 181 -9.55 -9.48 -15.81
C ILE A 181 -10.23 -9.65 -17.18
N ASP A 182 -9.72 -8.92 -18.17
CA ASP A 182 -10.07 -9.11 -19.58
C ASP A 182 -8.92 -9.79 -20.34
N SER A 183 -9.28 -10.71 -21.23
CA SER A 183 -8.36 -11.40 -22.13
C SER A 183 -8.12 -10.68 -23.46
N ALA A 184 -8.71 -9.50 -23.67
CA ALA A 184 -8.60 -8.70 -24.89
C ALA A 184 -7.14 -8.58 -25.39
N GLY A 185 -6.94 -8.87 -26.68
CA GLY A 185 -5.61 -8.78 -27.33
C GLY A 185 -4.64 -9.93 -27.01
N ARG A 186 -5.00 -10.90 -26.16
CA ARG A 186 -4.11 -12.03 -25.83
C ARG A 186 -4.26 -13.19 -26.80
N MET A 187 -3.22 -13.46 -27.59
CA MET A 187 -3.12 -14.66 -28.44
C MET A 187 -2.23 -15.71 -27.78
N MET A 188 -2.84 -16.74 -27.18
CA MET A 188 -2.11 -17.86 -26.58
C MET A 188 -2.61 -19.19 -27.14
N LYS A 189 -1.69 -20.10 -27.47
CA LYS A 189 -2.01 -21.47 -27.89
C LYS A 189 -2.19 -22.36 -26.64
N GLY A 190 -3.14 -23.29 -26.67
CA GLY A 190 -3.37 -24.25 -25.59
C GLY A 190 -4.84 -24.41 -25.19
N SER A 191 -5.09 -25.30 -24.23
CA SER A 191 -6.45 -25.53 -23.71
C SER A 191 -7.01 -24.27 -23.04
N ALA A 192 -8.34 -24.18 -22.94
CA ALA A 192 -9.01 -23.05 -22.26
C ALA A 192 -8.51 -22.90 -20.81
N GLY A 193 -8.34 -24.01 -20.08
CA GLY A 193 -7.84 -24.00 -18.71
C GLY A 193 -6.38 -23.54 -18.59
N ALA A 194 -5.51 -23.92 -19.52
CA ALA A 194 -4.12 -23.45 -19.51
C ALA A 194 -4.03 -21.93 -19.75
N ARG A 195 -4.87 -21.41 -20.67
CA ARG A 195 -4.95 -19.97 -20.96
C ARG A 195 -5.49 -19.19 -19.77
N ALA A 196 -6.61 -19.62 -19.18
CA ALA A 196 -7.20 -19.00 -18.00
C ALA A 196 -6.23 -18.99 -16.81
N LEU A 197 -5.57 -20.12 -16.54
CA LEU A 197 -4.58 -20.20 -15.46
C LEU A 197 -3.40 -19.24 -15.69
N SER A 198 -2.87 -19.17 -16.92
CA SER A 198 -1.78 -18.25 -17.22
C SER A 198 -2.19 -16.80 -17.00
N LEU A 199 -3.38 -16.42 -17.48
CA LEU A 199 -3.90 -15.07 -17.35
C LEU A 199 -4.14 -14.69 -15.88
N ASN A 200 -4.78 -15.57 -15.11
CA ASN A 200 -5.02 -15.34 -13.68
C ASN A 200 -3.74 -15.23 -12.86
N ARG A 201 -2.71 -16.03 -13.15
CA ARG A 201 -1.42 -15.94 -12.44
C ARG A 201 -0.74 -14.60 -12.71
N GLU A 202 -0.78 -14.14 -13.95
CA GLU A 202 -0.19 -12.87 -14.35
C GLU A 202 -0.96 -11.69 -13.76
N ALA A 203 -2.30 -11.74 -13.80
CA ALA A 203 -3.16 -10.75 -13.16
C ALA A 203 -2.97 -10.71 -11.64
N ALA A 204 -2.83 -11.86 -10.97
CA ALA A 204 -2.58 -11.92 -9.54
C ALA A 204 -1.21 -11.32 -9.14
N ALA A 205 -0.17 -11.60 -9.91
CA ALA A 205 1.14 -10.98 -9.75
C ALA A 205 1.07 -9.46 -10.00
N GLU A 206 0.37 -9.05 -11.06
CA GLU A 206 0.22 -7.64 -11.42
C GLU A 206 -0.59 -6.87 -10.37
N LEU A 207 -1.66 -7.47 -9.84
CA LEU A 207 -2.45 -6.88 -8.77
C LEU A 207 -1.59 -6.62 -7.52
N ALA A 208 -0.71 -7.54 -7.14
CA ALA A 208 0.21 -7.34 -6.02
C ALA A 208 1.10 -6.10 -6.22
N ARG A 209 1.67 -5.95 -7.43
CA ARG A 209 2.47 -4.77 -7.81
C ARG A 209 1.62 -3.49 -7.80
N GLN A 210 0.41 -3.52 -8.36
CA GLN A 210 -0.47 -2.36 -8.48
C GLN A 210 -1.00 -1.87 -7.12
N ILE A 211 -1.25 -2.79 -6.17
CA ILE A 211 -1.58 -2.43 -4.79
C ILE A 211 -0.43 -1.61 -4.17
N LEU A 212 0.82 -1.99 -4.42
CA LEU A 212 1.98 -1.23 -3.96
C LEU A 212 2.14 0.09 -4.71
N LEU A 213 2.05 0.06 -6.05
CA LEU A 213 2.21 1.22 -6.92
C LEU A 213 1.30 2.36 -6.52
N ARG A 214 0.04 2.04 -6.25
CA ARG A 214 -1.04 3.01 -5.97
C ARG A 214 -1.20 3.32 -4.48
N GLY A 215 -0.43 2.68 -3.60
CA GLY A 215 -0.56 2.84 -2.16
C GLY A 215 -1.87 2.26 -1.58
N LEU A 216 -2.44 1.22 -2.21
CA LEU A 216 -3.69 0.60 -1.78
C LEU A 216 -3.49 -0.32 -0.56
N GLY A 217 -4.60 -0.59 0.12
CA GLY A 217 -4.69 -1.49 1.26
C GLY A 217 -6.15 -1.88 1.53
N GLY A 218 -6.38 -2.58 2.64
CA GLY A 218 -7.69 -3.11 3.00
C GLY A 218 -8.05 -4.35 2.18
N LEU A 219 -9.34 -4.55 1.99
CA LEU A 219 -9.87 -5.67 1.23
C LEU A 219 -9.75 -5.40 -0.28
N VAL A 220 -9.21 -6.36 -1.00
CA VAL A 220 -9.11 -6.38 -2.45
C VAL A 220 -9.65 -7.72 -2.95
N VAL A 221 -10.45 -7.70 -4.01
CA VAL A 221 -11.03 -8.91 -4.61
C VAL A 221 -10.65 -8.93 -6.09
N LEU A 222 -10.09 -10.04 -6.56
CA LEU A 222 -9.81 -10.30 -7.97
C LEU A 222 -10.83 -11.30 -8.53
N ASP A 223 -11.57 -10.90 -9.56
CA ASP A 223 -12.45 -11.78 -10.32
C ASP A 223 -11.62 -12.60 -11.32
N CYS A 224 -11.43 -13.89 -11.04
CA CYS A 224 -10.57 -14.74 -11.85
C CYS A 224 -11.33 -15.31 -13.06
N VAL A 225 -10.66 -15.34 -14.21
CA VAL A 225 -11.22 -15.94 -15.42
C VAL A 225 -11.37 -17.46 -15.26
N SER A 226 -12.52 -17.97 -15.65
CA SER A 226 -12.81 -19.41 -15.65
C SER A 226 -12.30 -20.13 -16.91
N PRO A 227 -11.96 -21.43 -16.85
CA PRO A 227 -12.08 -22.31 -15.68
C PRO A 227 -10.82 -22.33 -14.79
N ILE A 228 -11.03 -22.56 -13.50
CA ILE A 228 -9.97 -22.83 -12.52
C ILE A 228 -10.04 -24.33 -12.17
N ALA A 229 -9.04 -25.10 -12.57
CA ALA A 229 -9.02 -26.56 -12.38
C ALA A 229 -7.73 -27.03 -11.70
N GLY A 230 -7.81 -28.21 -11.05
CA GLY A 230 -6.67 -28.85 -10.40
C GLY A 230 -6.01 -27.95 -9.35
N ASP A 231 -4.70 -27.80 -9.43
CA ASP A 231 -3.90 -26.95 -8.54
C ASP A 231 -3.89 -25.47 -8.96
N GLY A 232 -4.70 -25.08 -9.94
CA GLY A 232 -4.73 -23.73 -10.50
C GLY A 232 -5.01 -22.65 -9.45
N ALA A 233 -5.95 -22.89 -8.54
CA ALA A 233 -6.29 -21.96 -7.46
C ALA A 233 -5.09 -21.67 -6.53
N ALA A 234 -4.30 -22.70 -6.20
CA ALA A 234 -3.09 -22.56 -5.40
C ALA A 234 -2.00 -21.78 -6.14
N LYS A 235 -1.84 -22.03 -7.44
CA LYS A 235 -0.87 -21.33 -8.31
C LYS A 235 -1.21 -19.84 -8.49
N ILE A 236 -2.49 -19.49 -8.56
CA ILE A 236 -2.94 -18.09 -8.64
C ILE A 236 -2.58 -17.35 -7.34
N ARG A 237 -2.93 -17.92 -6.19
CA ARG A 237 -2.53 -17.37 -4.87
C ARG A 237 -1.02 -17.24 -4.75
N ALA A 238 -0.26 -18.28 -5.15
CA ALA A 238 1.19 -18.27 -5.09
C ALA A 238 1.80 -17.12 -5.90
N ALA A 239 1.29 -16.86 -7.11
CA ALA A 239 1.75 -15.75 -7.94
C ALA A 239 1.58 -14.38 -7.25
N PHE A 240 0.47 -14.17 -6.55
CA PHE A 240 0.28 -12.97 -5.72
C PHE A 240 1.31 -12.92 -4.58
N THR A 241 1.38 -13.98 -3.77
CA THR A 241 2.22 -14.03 -2.56
C THR A 241 3.71 -13.86 -2.88
N GLU A 242 4.23 -14.59 -3.87
CA GLU A 242 5.63 -14.51 -4.31
C GLU A 242 5.98 -13.11 -4.81
N THR A 243 5.08 -12.47 -5.56
CA THR A 243 5.29 -11.10 -6.05
C THR A 243 5.27 -10.11 -4.88
N TRP A 244 4.30 -10.23 -3.99
CA TRP A 244 4.18 -9.37 -2.81
C TRP A 244 5.41 -9.44 -1.90
N GLU A 245 5.83 -10.65 -1.52
CA GLU A 245 7.00 -10.89 -0.66
C GLU A 245 8.31 -10.47 -1.32
N GLY A 246 8.37 -10.56 -2.66
CA GLY A 246 9.48 -10.05 -3.46
C GLY A 246 9.62 -8.54 -3.38
N LEU A 247 8.51 -7.80 -3.41
CA LEU A 247 8.50 -6.33 -3.53
C LEU A 247 8.45 -5.60 -2.17
N THR A 248 7.85 -6.18 -1.14
CA THR A 248 7.65 -5.50 0.16
C THR A 248 7.77 -6.42 1.36
N ALA A 249 8.13 -5.86 2.51
CA ALA A 249 8.03 -6.53 3.82
C ALA A 249 6.66 -6.36 4.49
N ARG A 250 5.75 -5.60 3.88
CA ARG A 250 4.40 -5.37 4.40
C ARG A 250 3.60 -6.66 4.49
N ARG A 251 2.63 -6.70 5.39
CA ARG A 251 1.73 -7.84 5.52
C ARG A 251 0.60 -7.76 4.49
N ALA A 252 0.41 -8.85 3.77
CA ALA A 252 -0.81 -9.16 3.05
C ALA A 252 -1.18 -10.63 3.24
N LYS A 253 -2.47 -10.92 3.18
CA LYS A 253 -3.02 -12.28 3.19
C LYS A 253 -3.88 -12.45 1.96
N ALA A 254 -3.49 -13.38 1.08
CA ALA A 254 -4.30 -13.81 -0.06
C ALA A 254 -4.90 -15.19 0.22
N LEU A 255 -6.20 -15.34 -0.08
CA LEU A 255 -6.86 -16.64 -0.11
C LEU A 255 -6.74 -17.26 -1.51
N VAL A 256 -7.07 -18.54 -1.64
CA VAL A 256 -7.27 -19.14 -2.97
C VAL A 256 -8.61 -18.65 -3.54
N PRO A 257 -8.78 -18.61 -4.88
CA PRO A 257 -10.07 -18.34 -5.49
C PRO A 257 -11.19 -19.18 -4.87
N SER A 258 -12.30 -18.53 -4.53
CA SER A 258 -13.49 -19.16 -3.96
C SER A 258 -14.23 -20.01 -5.01
N ALA A 259 -15.31 -20.68 -4.58
CA ALA A 259 -16.19 -21.40 -5.51
C ALA A 259 -16.84 -20.50 -6.57
N LEU A 260 -16.91 -19.18 -6.31
CA LEU A 260 -17.41 -18.18 -7.26
C LEU A 260 -16.31 -17.61 -8.18
N GLY A 261 -15.06 -18.08 -8.07
CA GLY A 261 -13.94 -17.58 -8.86
C GLY A 261 -13.24 -16.35 -8.28
N LEU A 262 -13.67 -15.85 -7.13
CA LEU A 262 -13.11 -14.63 -6.53
C LEU A 262 -11.90 -14.94 -5.65
N MET A 263 -10.74 -14.32 -5.92
CA MET A 263 -9.58 -14.35 -5.03
C MET A 263 -9.61 -13.14 -4.08
N GLU A 264 -9.67 -13.41 -2.78
CA GLU A 264 -9.75 -12.38 -1.74
C GLU A 264 -8.38 -12.09 -1.13
N VAL A 265 -8.06 -10.80 -0.99
CA VAL A 265 -6.81 -10.31 -0.42
C VAL A 265 -7.11 -9.28 0.66
N SER A 266 -6.35 -9.32 1.75
CA SER A 266 -6.29 -8.25 2.75
C SER A 266 -4.86 -7.75 2.88
N ALA A 267 -4.62 -6.45 2.67
CA ALA A 267 -3.33 -5.80 2.84
C ALA A 267 -3.41 -4.68 3.90
N ASP A 268 -2.38 -4.52 4.72
CA ASP A 268 -2.36 -3.46 5.74
C ASP A 268 -2.29 -2.07 5.09
N TRP A 269 -2.98 -1.06 5.61
CA TRP A 269 -2.83 0.32 5.13
C TRP A 269 -1.54 0.96 5.66
N TRP A 270 -0.93 1.88 4.91
CA TRP A 270 0.37 2.47 5.25
C TRP A 270 0.52 3.94 4.78
N ILE A 271 0.34 4.22 3.50
CA ILE A 271 0.36 5.60 2.95
C ILE A 271 -1.05 6.01 2.48
N THR A 272 -1.25 7.31 2.27
CA THR A 272 -2.45 7.80 1.58
C THR A 272 -2.43 7.31 0.14
N PRO A 273 -3.51 6.71 -0.37
CA PRO A 273 -3.59 6.26 -1.76
C PRO A 273 -3.28 7.38 -2.74
N LEU A 274 -2.60 7.03 -3.84
CA LEU A 274 -2.15 8.01 -4.82
C LEU A 274 -3.30 8.87 -5.35
N ALA A 275 -4.43 8.23 -5.69
CA ALA A 275 -5.60 8.92 -6.21
C ALA A 275 -6.16 9.97 -5.23
N GLU A 276 -6.22 9.66 -3.93
CA GLU A 276 -6.66 10.63 -2.91
C GLU A 276 -5.68 11.80 -2.78
N ARG A 277 -4.38 11.55 -2.95
CA ARG A 277 -3.34 12.58 -2.87
C ARG A 277 -3.34 13.51 -4.08
N MET A 278 -3.76 13.00 -5.25
CA MET A 278 -3.61 13.69 -6.53
C MET A 278 -4.90 14.27 -7.09
N LEU A 279 -6.05 13.70 -6.74
CA LEU A 279 -7.35 14.10 -7.29
C LEU A 279 -8.22 14.88 -6.31
N ASP A 280 -7.74 15.14 -5.09
CA ASP A 280 -8.48 15.80 -4.00
C ASP A 280 -9.89 15.21 -3.76
N THR A 281 -10.02 13.88 -3.91
CA THR A 281 -11.27 13.10 -3.74
C THR A 281 -11.47 12.52 -2.36
#